data_AF-A0A921B871-F1
#
_entry.id   AF-A0A921B871-F1
#
_cell.length_a   1.000
_cell.length_b   1.000
_cell.length_c   1.000
_cell.angle_alpha   90.00
_cell.angle_beta   90.00
_cell.angle_gamma   90.00
#
_symmetry.space_group_name_H-M   'P 1'
#
loop_
_entity.id
_entity.type
_entity.pdbx_description
1 polymer ?
#
loop_
_entity_poly.entity_id
_entity_poly.type
_entity_poly.pdbx_seq_one_letter_code
_entity_poly.pdbx_strand_id
1 'polypeptide(L)'
;MVRVLSIYNPDLVVLAGFMRILSPVFINAFPGKILNIHPSLLPKYPGLNTHERVLESSDNIHGITVHFVDESLDGGPICAQSS
;
A
#
# COMPACT_ATOMS: atom_id res chain seq x y z
N MET A 1 -13.12 11.36 6.75
CA MET A 1 -12.96 10.16 5.90
C MET A 1 -13.62 8.94 6.52
N VAL A 2 -13.17 8.45 7.69
CA VAL A 2 -13.78 7.29 8.39
C VAL A 2 -15.30 7.37 8.44
N ARG A 3 -15.89 8.42 9.03
CA ARG A 3 -17.35 8.60 9.11
C ARG A 3 -18.06 8.49 7.75
N VAL A 4 -17.45 9.02 6.68
CA VAL A 4 -18.02 9.03 5.33
C VAL A 4 -17.89 7.67 4.66
N LEU A 5 -16.85 6.89 4.96
CA LEU A 5 -16.71 5.54 4.42
C LEU A 5 -17.57 4.54 5.20
N SER A 6 -17.71 4.71 6.52
CA SER A 6 -18.48 3.81 7.37
C SER A 6 -19.96 3.69 6.99
N ILE A 7 -20.57 4.73 6.40
CA ILE A 7 -21.97 4.65 5.93
C ILE A 7 -22.18 3.65 4.80
N TYR A 8 -21.12 3.32 4.05
CA TYR A 8 -21.16 2.34 2.96
C TYR A 8 -20.88 0.91 3.43
N ASN A 9 -20.49 0.73 4.70
CA ASN A 9 -20.08 -0.55 5.28
C ASN A 9 -19.15 -1.37 4.37
N PRO A 10 -17.96 -0.83 4.01
CA PRO A 10 -17.11 -1.49 3.03
C PRO A 10 -16.55 -2.81 3.58
N ASP A 11 -16.58 -3.84 2.74
CA ASP A 11 -15.82 -5.07 2.95
C ASP A 11 -14.33 -4.85 2.70
N LEU A 12 -14.00 -3.89 1.82
CA LEU A 12 -12.64 -3.56 1.43
C LEU A 12 -12.48 -2.06 1.12
N VAL A 13 -11.32 -1.51 1.47
CA VAL A 13 -10.85 -0.17 1.11
C VAL A 13 -9.57 -0.31 0.29
N VAL A 14 -9.56 0.18 -0.95
CA VAL A 14 -8.41 0.05 -1.86
C VAL A 14 -7.73 1.40 -2.06
N LEU A 15 -6.45 1.46 -1.75
CA LEU A 15 -5.58 2.61 -1.98
C LEU A 15 -4.87 2.43 -3.34
N ALA A 16 -5.44 3.03 -4.38
CA ALA A 16 -4.87 3.03 -5.72
C ALA A 16 -4.23 4.39 -6.02
N GLY A 17 -2.97 4.58 -5.59
CA GLY A 17 -2.26 5.86 -5.73
C GLY A 17 -2.67 6.91 -4.70
N PHE A 18 -3.08 6.49 -3.50
CA PHE A 18 -3.47 7.41 -2.43
C PHE A 18 -2.24 7.96 -1.69
N MET A 19 -1.81 9.18 -2.07
CA MET A 19 -0.55 9.79 -1.61
C MET A 19 -0.62 10.44 -0.21
N ARG A 20 -1.32 9.82 0.75
CA ARG A 20 -1.36 10.31 2.14
C ARG A 20 -1.09 9.19 3.12
N ILE A 21 -0.32 9.51 4.17
CA ILE A 21 -0.13 8.62 5.32
C ILE A 21 -1.49 8.46 6.03
N LEU A 22 -1.91 7.21 6.21
CA LEU A 22 -3.10 6.89 6.98
C LEU A 22 -2.78 6.97 8.47
N SER A 23 -3.66 7.63 9.22
CA SER A 23 -3.53 7.68 10.68
C SER A 23 -3.91 6.32 11.29
N PRO A 24 -3.39 5.98 12.48
CA PRO A 24 -3.83 4.81 13.23
C PRO A 24 -5.36 4.76 13.42
N VAL A 25 -6.01 5.92 13.58
CA VAL A 25 -7.49 6.03 13.67
C VAL A 25 -8.17 5.48 12.42
N PHE A 26 -7.62 5.73 11.23
CA PHE A 26 -8.18 5.21 9.99
C PHE A 26 -7.94 3.71 9.85
N ILE A 27 -6.71 3.26 10.12
CA ILE A 27 -6.32 1.85 10.03
C ILE A 27 -7.20 0.99 10.96
N ASN A 28 -7.35 1.44 12.21
CA ASN A 28 -8.15 0.75 13.23
C ASN A 28 -9.66 0.79 12.96
N ALA A 29 -10.15 1.69 12.12
CA ALA A 29 -11.56 1.71 11.72
C ALA A 29 -11.90 0.63 10.67
N PHE A 30 -10.89 0.11 9.95
CA PHE A 30 -11.05 -0.89 8.89
C PHE A 30 -9.99 -2.01 9.02
N PRO A 31 -9.92 -2.70 10.17
CA PRO A 31 -8.86 -3.67 10.44
C PRO A 31 -8.89 -4.83 9.46
N GLY A 32 -7.75 -5.12 8.82
CA GLY A 32 -7.63 -6.19 7.82
C GLY A 32 -8.42 -5.96 6.53
N LYS A 33 -8.94 -4.75 6.30
CA LYS A 33 -9.76 -4.41 5.13
C LYS A 33 -9.12 -3.42 4.18
N ILE A 34 -7.93 -2.91 4.50
CA ILE A 34 -7.28 -1.88 3.69
C ILE A 34 -6.19 -2.53 2.84
N LEU A 35 -6.31 -2.43 1.53
CA LEU A 35 -5.27 -2.85 0.57
C LEU A 35 -4.60 -1.64 -0.04
N ASN A 36 -3.28 -1.74 -0.22
CA ASN A 36 -2.50 -0.76 -0.98
C ASN A 36 -1.86 -1.42 -2.21
N ILE A 37 -1.76 -0.65 -3.28
CA ILE A 37 -1.05 -1.03 -4.50
C ILE A 37 0.25 -0.24 -4.53
N HIS A 38 1.37 -0.92 -4.33
CA HIS A 38 2.69 -0.31 -4.25
C HIS A 38 3.54 -0.65 -5.48
N PRO A 39 4.11 0.34 -6.19
CA PRO A 39 4.87 0.14 -7.43
C PRO A 39 6.31 -0.32 -7.16
N SER A 40 6.47 -1.43 -6.45
CA SER A 40 7.72 -2.18 -6.37
C SER A 40 7.45 -3.62 -5.95
N LEU A 41 8.47 -4.49 -6.08
CA LEU A 41 8.49 -5.81 -5.45
C LEU A 41 8.97 -5.67 -3.99
N LEU A 42 8.05 -5.34 -3.07
CA LEU A 42 8.36 -5.25 -1.64
C LEU A 42 9.04 -6.54 -1.13
N PRO A 43 10.04 -6.43 -0.25
CA PRO A 43 10.41 -5.24 0.53
C PRO A 43 11.33 -4.24 -0.19
N LYS A 44 11.62 -4.39 -1.50
CA LYS A 44 12.41 -3.40 -2.23
C LYS A 44 11.64 -2.09 -2.39
N TYR A 45 12.34 -0.97 -2.27
CA TYR A 45 11.81 0.38 -2.52
C TYR A 45 10.48 0.71 -1.82
N PRO A 46 10.36 0.60 -0.48
CA PRO A 46 9.21 1.15 0.23
C PRO A 46 9.22 2.68 0.14
N GLY A 47 8.05 3.30 0.22
CA GLY A 47 7.86 4.74 0.12
C GLY A 47 7.89 5.27 -1.31
N LEU A 48 8.26 6.54 -1.45
CA LEU A 48 8.10 7.28 -2.70
C LEU A 48 9.22 6.99 -3.71
N ASN A 49 9.01 7.49 -4.94
CA ASN A 49 9.98 7.54 -6.04
C ASN A 49 10.57 6.18 -6.41
N THR A 50 9.76 5.12 -6.35
CA THR A 50 10.21 3.74 -6.63
C THR A 50 10.79 3.59 -8.04
N HIS A 51 10.19 4.28 -9.02
CA HIS A 51 10.65 4.29 -10.41
C HIS A 51 12.03 4.95 -10.58
N GLU A 52 12.27 6.10 -9.96
CA GLU A 52 13.58 6.75 -9.99
C GLU A 52 14.63 5.86 -9.33
N ARG A 53 14.32 5.34 -8.14
CA ARG A 53 15.23 4.49 -7.36
C ARG A 53 15.58 3.18 -8.05
N VAL A 54 14.67 2.60 -8.83
CA VAL A 54 14.99 1.39 -9.61
C VAL A 54 15.83 1.72 -10.84
N LEU A 55 15.57 2.84 -11.53
CA LEU A 55 16.35 3.30 -12.69
C LEU A 55 17.79 3.68 -12.31
N GLU A 56 17.99 4.19 -11.10
CA GLU A 56 19.33 4.49 -10.55
C GLU A 56 20.06 3.26 -10.01
N SER A 57 19.36 2.13 -9.90
CA SER A 57 19.94 0.88 -9.42
C SER A 57 20.47 0.01 -10.56
N SER A 58 21.08 -1.12 -10.20
CA SER A 58 21.45 -2.18 -11.16
C SER A 58 20.39 -3.29 -11.24
N ASP A 59 19.19 -3.07 -10.71
CA ASP A 59 18.13 -4.08 -10.75
C ASP A 59 17.61 -4.25 -12.18
N ASN A 60 17.52 -5.50 -12.63
CA ASN A 60 16.99 -5.85 -13.95
C ASN A 60 15.48 -6.15 -13.94
N ILE A 61 14.87 -6.20 -12.76
CA ILE A 61 13.46 -6.55 -12.56
C ILE A 61 12.84 -5.52 -11.61
N HIS A 62 11.70 -4.99 -12.02
CA HIS A 62 10.80 -4.18 -11.21
C HIS A 62 9.42 -4.84 -11.22
N GLY A 63 8.47 -4.31 -10.46
CA GLY A 63 7.14 -4.89 -10.41
C GLY A 63 6.22 -4.15 -9.46
N ILE A 64 5.16 -4.83 -9.05
CA ILE A 64 4.11 -4.30 -8.21
C ILE A 64 3.81 -5.25 -7.07
N THR A 65 3.42 -4.70 -5.92
CA THR A 65 2.95 -5.45 -4.77
C THR A 65 1.56 -4.96 -4.37
N VAL A 66 0.65 -5.89 -4.15
CA VAL A 66 -0.60 -5.65 -3.43
C VAL A 66 -0.43 -6.19 -2.02
N HIS A 67 -0.65 -5.35 -1.02
CA HIS A 67 -0.49 -5.75 0.39
C HIS A 67 -1.58 -5.14 1.27
N PHE A 68 -1.84 -5.78 2.40
CA PHE A 68 -2.65 -5.19 3.46
C PHE A 68 -1.88 -4.04 4.12
N VAL A 69 -2.60 -2.98 4.48
CA VAL A 69 -2.03 -1.84 5.20
C VAL A 69 -2.09 -2.11 6.70
N ASP A 70 -0.97 -1.88 7.36
CA ASP A 70 -0.85 -1.78 8.81
C ASP A 70 -0.21 -0.43 9.19
N GLU A 71 0.28 -0.28 10.42
CA GLU A 71 0.92 0.95 10.89
C GLU A 71 2.34 1.16 10.32
N SER A 72 2.90 0.17 9.63
CA SER A 72 4.21 0.27 9.01
C SER A 72 4.12 0.90 7.61
N LEU A 73 5.22 1.53 7.17
CA LEU A 73 5.33 2.04 5.80
C LEU A 73 5.60 0.88 4.84
N ASP A 74 4.61 0.55 4.01
CA ASP A 74 4.69 -0.50 2.98
C ASP A 74 5.23 -1.86 3.51
N GLY A 75 4.90 -2.21 4.76
CA GLY A 75 5.41 -3.41 5.43
C GLY A 75 4.35 -4.44 5.82
N GLY A 76 3.08 -4.15 5.55
CA GLY A 76 2.00 -5.07 5.89
C GLY A 76 1.97 -6.34 5.02
N PRO A 77 1.15 -7.35 5.39
CA PRO A 77 1.16 -8.66 4.73
C PRO A 77 0.91 -8.60 3.23
N ILE A 78 1.81 -9.21 2.45
CA ILE A 78 1.73 -9.29 0.99
C ILE A 78 0.59 -10.24 0.59
N CYS A 79 -0.27 -9.75 -0.32
CA CYS A 79 -1.32 -10.55 -0.94
C CYS A 79 -0.86 -11.16 -2.28
N ALA A 80 -0.22 -10.34 -3.11
CA ALA A 80 0.23 -10.74 -4.44
C ALA A 80 1.36 -9.83 -4.94
N GLN A 81 2.18 -10.36 -5.84
CA GLN A 81 3.22 -9.62 -6.56
C GLN A 81 3.27 -10.05 -8.02
N SER A 82 3.69 -9.13 -8.89
CA SER A 82 4.00 -9.42 -10.29
C SER A 82 5.09 -8.49 -10.80
N SER A 83 5.94 -8.98 -11.70
CA SER A 83 6.95 -8.21 -12.44
C SER A 83 6.52 -7.97 -13.88
#